data_AF-A0A3U9YKS5-F1
#
_entry.id   AF-A0A3U9YKS5-F1
#
_cell.length_a   1.000
_cell.length_b   1.000
_cell.length_c   1.000
_cell.angle_alpha   90.00
_cell.angle_beta   90.00
_cell.angle_gamma   90.00
#
_symmetry.space_group_name_H-M   'P 1'
#
loop_
_entity.id
_entity.type
_entity.pdbx_description
1 polymer ?
#
loop_
_entity_poly.entity_id
_entity_poly.type
_entity_poly.pdbx_seq_one_letter_code
_entity_poly.pdbx_strand_id
1 'polypeptide(L)'
;MSPLIIREHDKKLIWPEDLNEAGQSYQKLENITDDAGFKHEVILEDIGEQARLYLRHIESNEVSANYMLEFALEAPEGFPDRIPQVISAFVGDEYRAVKLSQHVYRLIMAHYGVVVSDTQQTAGGIYIWLYMALGNDVLINVMKIHGEKLEYQLNAAGKPEAYCGKLDLLEQAGDTIWGGPDEVVAEINLERLGFKPTHQDMQHIVLAARLNTNS
;
A
#
# COMPACT_ATOMS: atom_id res chain seq x y z
N MET A 1 -11.50 -21.51 10.44
CA MET A 1 -12.32 -20.28 10.56
C MET A 1 -12.07 -19.47 9.30
N SER A 2 -13.14 -19.07 8.62
CA SER A 2 -13.03 -18.33 7.35
C SER A 2 -12.40 -16.96 7.60
N PRO A 3 -11.48 -16.45 6.76
CA PRO A 3 -11.00 -15.09 6.90
C PRO A 3 -12.19 -14.15 6.80
N LEU A 4 -12.22 -13.16 7.69
CA LEU A 4 -13.24 -12.12 7.77
C LEU A 4 -13.42 -11.47 6.39
N ILE A 5 -14.48 -11.87 5.68
CA ILE A 5 -14.94 -11.18 4.49
C ILE A 5 -15.41 -9.81 4.97
N ILE A 6 -14.64 -8.77 4.63
CA ILE A 6 -14.90 -7.36 4.92
C ILE A 6 -16.10 -6.84 4.09
N ARG A 7 -17.27 -7.48 4.27
CA ARG A 7 -18.55 -7.04 3.68
C ARG A 7 -19.41 -6.26 4.67
N GLU A 8 -19.09 -6.26 5.97
CA GLU A 8 -19.98 -5.72 7.01
C GLU A 8 -19.39 -4.63 7.93
N HIS A 9 -18.16 -4.17 7.71
CA HIS A 9 -17.76 -2.88 8.30
C HIS A 9 -18.40 -1.77 7.47
N ASP A 10 -19.26 -0.97 8.09
CA ASP A 10 -19.81 0.28 7.57
C ASP A 10 -18.63 1.15 7.05
N LYS A 11 -18.31 1.04 5.76
CA LYS A 11 -17.23 1.76 5.05
C LYS A 11 -17.62 3.23 4.90
N LYS A 12 -17.65 3.97 6.00
CA LYS A 12 -17.87 5.41 6.00
C LYS A 12 -16.51 6.10 6.04
N LEU A 13 -16.33 7.08 5.16
CA LEU A 13 -15.23 8.03 5.29
C LEU A 13 -15.49 8.83 6.58
N ILE A 14 -14.53 8.82 7.49
CA ILE A 14 -14.64 9.45 8.81
C ILE A 14 -13.61 10.56 8.92
N TRP A 15 -13.99 11.66 9.56
CA TRP A 15 -13.09 12.69 10.05
C TRP A 15 -13.21 12.75 11.57
N PRO A 16 -12.10 12.87 12.33
CA PRO A 16 -12.18 13.00 13.78
C PRO A 16 -12.95 14.26 14.17
N GLU A 17 -13.92 14.13 15.07
CA GLU A 17 -14.74 15.27 15.52
C GLU A 17 -13.98 16.21 16.47
N ASP A 18 -13.09 15.66 17.29
CA ASP A 18 -12.25 16.42 18.22
C ASP A 18 -10.77 15.99 18.12
N LEU A 19 -9.95 16.85 17.52
CA LEU A 19 -8.50 16.64 17.40
C LEU A 19 -7.73 16.92 18.71
N ASN A 20 -8.42 17.35 19.77
CA ASN A 20 -7.82 17.62 21.09
C ASN A 20 -8.31 16.63 22.15
N GLU A 21 -8.94 15.52 21.75
CA GLU A 21 -9.43 14.50 22.67
C GLU A 21 -8.30 13.97 23.56
N ALA A 22 -8.51 13.98 24.87
CA ALA A 22 -7.49 13.58 25.84
C ALA A 22 -7.12 12.10 25.68
N GLY A 23 -5.84 11.82 25.46
CA GLY A 23 -5.33 10.44 25.29
C GLY A 23 -5.20 10.00 23.83
N GLN A 24 -5.63 10.82 22.87
CA GLN A 24 -5.35 10.60 21.45
C GLN A 24 -4.22 11.53 21.00
N SER A 25 -3.31 11.00 20.17
CA SER A 25 -2.18 11.76 19.63
C SER A 25 -2.40 12.02 18.15
N TYR A 26 -2.98 13.19 17.84
CA TYR A 26 -3.14 13.66 16.48
C TYR A 26 -1.95 14.51 16.03
N GLN A 27 -1.34 14.12 14.92
CA GLN A 27 -0.30 14.87 14.25
C GLN A 27 -0.78 15.34 12.88
N LYS A 28 -0.68 16.64 12.62
CA LYS A 28 -0.85 17.16 11.27
C LYS A 28 0.40 16.87 10.42
N LEU A 29 0.21 16.19 9.31
CA LEU A 29 1.26 15.94 8.32
C LEU A 29 1.22 17.00 7.21
N GLU A 30 2.18 16.94 6.29
CA GLU A 30 2.14 17.76 5.10
C GLU A 30 0.89 17.46 4.27
N ASN A 31 0.30 18.50 3.69
CA ASN A 31 -0.84 18.34 2.81
C ASN A 31 -0.42 17.61 1.53
N ILE A 32 -1.29 16.76 1.01
CA ILE A 32 -1.11 16.12 -0.29
C ILE A 32 -1.71 17.02 -1.37
N THR A 33 -1.03 17.13 -2.52
CA THR A 33 -1.61 17.67 -3.75
C THR A 33 -1.75 16.52 -4.75
N ASP A 34 -2.97 16.25 -5.21
CA ASP A 34 -3.24 15.15 -6.15
C ASP A 34 -2.92 15.53 -7.61
N ASP A 35 -3.12 14.59 -8.54
CA ASP A 35 -2.82 14.79 -9.97
C ASP A 35 -3.74 15.84 -10.64
N ALA A 36 -4.88 16.19 -10.03
CA ALA A 36 -5.76 17.26 -10.49
C ALA A 36 -5.43 18.63 -9.85
N GLY A 37 -4.48 18.66 -8.91
CA GLY A 37 -4.06 19.87 -8.19
C GLY A 37 -4.92 20.18 -6.95
N PHE A 38 -5.82 19.28 -6.55
CA PHE A 38 -6.59 19.45 -5.31
C PHE A 38 -5.72 19.18 -4.10
N LYS A 39 -5.99 19.92 -3.02
CA LYS A 39 -5.22 19.81 -1.78
C LYS A 39 -6.00 19.05 -0.73
N HIS A 40 -5.33 18.10 -0.11
CA HIS A 40 -5.89 17.29 0.96
C HIS A 40 -5.13 17.54 2.26
N GLU A 41 -5.87 17.94 3.29
CA GLU A 41 -5.36 17.93 4.66
C GLU A 41 -5.17 16.49 5.11
N VAL A 42 -4.07 16.23 5.81
CA VAL A 42 -3.75 14.89 6.34
C VAL A 42 -3.50 14.96 7.85
N ILE A 43 -4.25 14.16 8.58
CA ILE A 43 -4.08 13.95 10.02
C ILE A 43 -3.68 12.50 10.26
N LEU A 44 -2.62 12.30 11.03
CA LEU A 44 -2.19 11.01 11.55
C LEU A 44 -2.64 10.90 13.01
N GLU A 45 -3.34 9.83 13.34
CA GLU A 45 -3.63 9.43 14.73
C GLU A 45 -2.78 8.20 15.04
N ASP A 46 -1.86 8.33 16.00
CA ASP A 46 -1.04 7.21 16.46
C ASP A 46 -1.66 6.61 17.74
N ILE A 47 -2.02 5.33 17.67
CA ILE A 47 -2.64 4.57 18.77
C ILE A 47 -1.74 3.41 19.23
N GLY A 48 -0.42 3.51 18.99
CA GLY A 48 0.58 2.55 19.43
C GLY A 48 0.83 1.45 18.39
N GLU A 49 0.13 0.32 18.52
CA GLU A 49 0.28 -0.82 17.60
C GLU A 49 -0.37 -0.58 16.23
N GLN A 50 -1.17 0.47 16.14
CA GLN A 50 -1.84 0.89 14.92
C GLN A 50 -1.74 2.40 14.74
N ALA A 51 -1.97 2.85 13.52
CA ALA A 51 -2.18 4.25 13.23
C ALA A 51 -3.28 4.43 12.20
N ARG A 52 -3.91 5.61 12.20
CA ARG A 52 -4.95 5.98 11.25
C ARG A 52 -4.57 7.26 10.53
N LEU A 53 -4.79 7.28 9.22
CA LEU A 53 -4.67 8.49 8.42
C LEU A 53 -6.06 8.95 8.00
N TYR A 54 -6.32 10.22 8.22
CA TYR A 54 -7.55 10.89 7.83
C TYR A 54 -7.22 11.96 6.80
N LEU A 55 -7.90 11.90 5.67
CA LEU A 55 -7.72 12.85 4.58
C LEU A 55 -9.01 13.59 4.27
N ARG A 56 -8.91 14.90 4.09
CA ARG A 56 -10.04 15.76 3.76
C ARG A 56 -9.63 16.76 2.69
N HIS A 57 -10.42 16.83 1.63
CA HIS A 57 -10.25 17.83 0.59
C HIS A 57 -10.51 19.22 1.18
N ILE A 58 -9.56 20.14 1.01
CA ILE A 58 -9.59 21.44 1.70
C ILE A 58 -10.73 22.32 1.18
N GLU A 59 -10.95 22.35 -0.13
CA GLU A 59 -11.92 23.22 -0.78
C GLU A 59 -13.36 22.77 -0.55
N SER A 60 -13.66 21.46 -0.67
CA SER A 60 -15.02 20.94 -0.44
C SER A 60 -15.29 20.57 1.03
N ASN A 61 -14.26 20.47 1.86
CA ASN A 61 -14.32 19.97 3.23
C ASN A 61 -14.86 18.52 3.34
N GLU A 62 -14.89 17.79 2.23
CA GLU A 62 -15.30 16.38 2.20
C GLU A 62 -14.13 15.48 2.57
N VAL A 63 -14.41 14.44 3.34
CA VAL A 63 -13.42 13.41 3.65
C VAL A 63 -13.08 12.69 2.34
N SER A 64 -11.80 12.69 1.96
CA SER A 64 -11.36 12.13 0.70
C SER A 64 -10.84 10.70 0.83
N ALA A 65 -10.21 10.37 1.96
CA ALA A 65 -9.71 9.03 2.22
C ALA A 65 -9.45 8.74 3.71
N ASN A 66 -9.46 7.45 4.05
CA ASN A 66 -8.98 6.93 5.34
C ASN A 66 -8.08 5.71 5.14
N TYR A 67 -7.03 5.60 5.94
CA TYR A 67 -6.16 4.43 5.96
C TYR A 67 -5.96 3.95 7.39
N MET A 68 -5.80 2.64 7.55
CA MET A 68 -5.40 2.02 8.80
C MET A 68 -4.08 1.28 8.58
N LEU A 69 -3.14 1.55 9.45
CA LEU A 69 -1.81 0.95 9.49
C LEU A 69 -1.70 0.10 10.75
N GLU A 70 -1.02 -1.04 10.63
CA GLU A 70 -0.57 -1.83 11.78
C GLU A 70 0.95 -1.96 11.80
N PHE A 71 1.50 -2.17 12.99
CA PHE A 71 2.94 -2.27 13.24
C PHE A 71 3.30 -3.60 13.88
N ALA A 72 2.74 -4.70 13.37
CA ALA A 72 2.89 -6.04 13.94
C ALA A 72 4.12 -6.81 13.43
N LEU A 73 4.81 -6.29 12.41
CA LEU A 73 5.92 -6.99 11.77
C LEU A 73 7.28 -6.54 12.31
N GLU A 74 8.15 -7.50 12.62
CA GLU A 74 9.57 -7.29 12.91
C GLU A 74 10.32 -6.96 11.60
N ALA A 75 11.02 -5.83 11.61
CA ALA A 75 11.73 -5.31 10.45
C ALA A 75 13.02 -6.11 10.12
N PRO A 76 13.31 -6.36 8.82
CA PRO A 76 14.60 -6.91 8.41
C PRO A 76 15.71 -5.86 8.48
N GLU A 77 16.97 -6.30 8.37
CA GLU A 77 18.11 -5.39 8.28
C GLU A 77 17.93 -4.38 7.12
N GLY A 78 18.22 -3.11 7.42
CA GLY A 78 18.11 -1.99 6.49
C GLY A 78 16.70 -1.41 6.36
N PHE A 79 15.73 -1.88 7.14
CA PHE A 79 14.42 -1.25 7.30
C PHE A 79 14.36 -0.44 8.60
N PRO A 80 13.46 0.55 8.71
CA PRO A 80 13.12 1.20 9.97
C PRO A 80 12.58 0.20 10.99
N ASP A 81 12.78 0.45 12.29
CA ASP A 81 12.32 -0.46 13.37
C ASP A 81 10.79 -0.63 13.39
N ARG A 82 10.06 0.44 13.05
CA ARG A 82 8.59 0.46 13.03
C ARG A 82 8.08 0.51 11.59
N ILE A 83 7.59 -0.63 11.11
CA ILE A 83 7.17 -0.80 9.71
C ILE A 83 5.65 -0.79 9.57
N PRO A 84 5.05 0.21 8.88
CA PRO A 84 3.61 0.25 8.71
C PRO A 84 3.15 -0.73 7.62
N GLN A 85 2.24 -1.64 7.98
CA GLN A 85 1.48 -2.43 7.03
C GLN A 85 0.09 -1.82 6.81
N VAL A 86 -0.27 -1.54 5.56
CA VAL A 86 -1.58 -0.98 5.20
C VAL A 86 -2.62 -2.10 5.19
N ILE A 87 -3.44 -2.18 6.24
CA ILE A 87 -4.50 -3.19 6.41
C ILE A 87 -5.88 -2.71 6.00
N SER A 88 -6.06 -1.41 5.84
CA SER A 88 -7.29 -0.86 5.28
C SER A 88 -7.01 0.44 4.55
N ALA A 89 -7.64 0.61 3.40
CA ALA A 89 -7.59 1.80 2.59
C ALA A 89 -8.99 2.07 2.01
N PHE A 90 -9.54 3.24 2.29
CA PHE A 90 -10.80 3.69 1.71
C PHE A 90 -10.62 5.07 1.10
N VAL A 91 -11.02 5.22 -0.16
CA VAL A 91 -10.86 6.45 -0.95
C VAL A 91 -12.17 6.74 -1.67
N GLY A 92 -12.63 7.99 -1.57
CA GLY A 92 -13.81 8.47 -2.29
C GLY A 92 -13.66 8.27 -3.80
N ASP A 93 -14.75 7.93 -4.48
CA ASP A 93 -14.72 7.49 -5.89
C ASP A 93 -14.09 8.55 -6.80
N GLU A 94 -14.41 9.83 -6.56
CA GLU A 94 -13.87 10.99 -7.26
C GLU A 94 -12.36 11.18 -7.08
N TYR A 95 -11.79 10.73 -5.97
CA TYR A 95 -10.37 10.86 -5.65
C TYR A 95 -9.54 9.66 -6.14
N ARG A 96 -10.17 8.58 -6.61
CA ARG A 96 -9.46 7.39 -7.14
C ARG A 96 -8.83 7.67 -8.49
N ALA A 97 -9.52 8.38 -9.38
CA ALA A 97 -9.05 8.68 -10.73
C ALA A 97 -7.80 9.58 -10.73
N VAL A 98 -7.68 10.42 -9.70
CA VAL A 98 -6.55 11.35 -9.48
C VAL A 98 -5.46 10.75 -8.60
N LYS A 99 -5.49 9.42 -8.41
CA LYS A 99 -4.41 8.63 -7.81
C LYS A 99 -4.06 9.02 -6.37
N LEU A 100 -5.02 9.49 -5.58
CA LEU A 100 -4.79 9.92 -4.20
C LEU A 100 -4.05 8.87 -3.35
N SER A 101 -4.34 7.57 -3.51
CA SER A 101 -3.62 6.51 -2.78
C SER A 101 -2.11 6.47 -3.02
N GLN A 102 -1.65 6.79 -4.22
CA GLN A 102 -0.22 6.75 -4.54
C GLN A 102 0.51 7.89 -3.82
N HIS A 103 -0.14 9.06 -3.73
CA HIS A 103 0.34 10.18 -2.93
C HIS A 103 0.35 9.85 -1.44
N VAL A 104 -0.68 9.17 -0.93
CA VAL A 104 -0.72 8.73 0.47
C VAL A 104 0.40 7.75 0.79
N TYR A 105 0.66 6.76 -0.07
CA TYR A 105 1.73 5.80 0.17
C TYR A 105 3.11 6.47 0.13
N ARG A 106 3.30 7.49 -0.71
CA ARG A 106 4.49 8.35 -0.71
C ARG A 106 4.64 9.15 0.58
N LEU A 107 3.55 9.69 1.11
CA LEU A 107 3.55 10.35 2.42
C LEU A 107 3.93 9.37 3.54
N ILE A 108 3.39 8.15 3.53
CA ILE A 108 3.73 7.10 4.50
C ILE A 108 5.22 6.75 4.40
N MET A 109 5.74 6.55 3.19
CA MET A 109 7.18 6.29 2.98
C MET A 109 8.06 7.46 3.45
N ALA A 110 7.65 8.70 3.21
CA ALA A 110 8.39 9.87 3.68
C ALA A 110 8.40 9.98 5.21
N HIS A 111 7.30 9.58 5.86
CA HIS A 111 7.16 9.66 7.32
C HIS A 111 7.82 8.48 8.06
N TYR A 112 7.56 7.25 7.62
CA TYR A 112 8.02 6.03 8.29
C TYR A 112 9.25 5.41 7.64
N GLY A 113 9.68 5.87 6.47
CA GLY A 113 10.79 5.29 5.70
C GLY A 113 10.41 4.10 4.82
N VAL A 114 9.25 3.47 5.05
CA VAL A 114 8.73 2.34 4.28
C VAL A 114 7.21 2.25 4.39
N VAL A 115 6.57 1.59 3.42
CA VAL A 115 5.19 1.14 3.51
C VAL A 115 5.07 -0.30 3.03
N VAL A 116 4.38 -1.14 3.81
CA VAL A 116 4.19 -2.56 3.54
C VAL A 116 2.74 -2.82 3.15
N SER A 117 2.53 -3.70 2.17
CA SER A 117 1.20 -4.11 1.74
C SER A 117 0.61 -5.14 2.69
N ASP A 118 -0.72 -5.21 2.84
CA ASP A 118 -1.37 -6.39 3.43
C ASP A 118 -1.01 -7.67 2.63
N THR A 119 -1.17 -8.81 3.27
CA THR A 119 -1.26 -10.14 2.65
C THR A 119 -2.46 -10.28 1.70
N GLN A 120 -3.55 -9.56 1.96
CA GLN A 120 -4.74 -9.54 1.09
C GLN A 120 -4.63 -8.43 0.04
N GLN A 121 -3.88 -8.69 -1.04
CA GLN A 121 -3.75 -7.74 -2.14
C GLN A 121 -4.94 -7.83 -3.11
N THR A 122 -5.61 -6.68 -3.34
CA THR A 122 -6.64 -6.54 -4.37
C THR A 122 -6.05 -6.08 -5.69
N ALA A 123 -6.83 -6.20 -6.77
CA ALA A 123 -6.39 -5.77 -8.09
C ALA A 123 -5.93 -4.32 -8.16
N GLY A 124 -6.80 -3.43 -7.71
CA GLY A 124 -6.50 -2.00 -7.63
C GLY A 124 -5.35 -1.70 -6.67
N GLY A 125 -5.19 -2.48 -5.60
CA GLY A 125 -4.07 -2.38 -4.66
C GLY A 125 -2.72 -2.56 -5.35
N ILE A 126 -2.58 -3.61 -6.16
CA ILE A 126 -1.34 -3.94 -6.87
C ILE A 126 -0.98 -2.88 -7.91
N TYR A 127 -1.97 -2.35 -8.64
CA TYR A 127 -1.74 -1.24 -9.56
C TYR A 127 -1.13 -0.02 -8.86
N ILE A 128 -1.57 0.32 -7.64
CA ILE A 128 -0.96 1.43 -6.88
C ILE A 128 0.56 1.21 -6.73
N TRP A 129 0.99 0.02 -6.36
CA TRP A 129 2.41 -0.32 -6.22
C TRP A 129 3.15 -0.26 -7.55
N LEU A 130 2.62 -0.87 -8.61
CA LEU A 130 3.22 -0.84 -9.94
C LEU A 130 3.37 0.60 -10.45
N TYR A 131 2.32 1.43 -10.31
CA TYR A 131 2.35 2.83 -10.72
C TYR A 131 3.35 3.66 -9.91
N MET A 132 3.54 3.37 -8.61
CA MET A 132 4.57 4.03 -7.80
C MET A 132 5.99 3.71 -8.28
N ALA A 133 6.25 2.49 -8.73
CA ALA A 133 7.56 2.05 -9.23
C ALA A 133 7.88 2.50 -10.67
N LEU A 134 6.96 3.19 -11.36
CA LEU A 134 7.18 3.67 -12.73
C LEU A 134 8.28 4.74 -12.83
N GLY A 135 8.58 5.42 -11.73
CA GLY A 135 9.73 6.28 -11.59
C GLY A 135 10.95 5.54 -11.03
N ASN A 136 12.10 6.21 -11.07
CA ASN A 136 13.30 5.70 -10.41
C ASN A 136 13.33 6.03 -8.91
N ASP A 137 12.27 6.65 -8.39
CA ASP A 137 12.21 7.28 -7.08
C ASP A 137 11.58 6.38 -6.01
N VAL A 138 11.01 5.24 -6.38
CA VAL A 138 10.46 4.24 -5.46
C VAL A 138 11.05 2.87 -5.77
N LEU A 139 11.65 2.25 -4.75
CA LEU A 139 12.11 0.87 -4.79
C LEU A 139 11.06 -0.02 -4.11
N ILE A 140 10.60 -1.05 -4.81
CA ILE A 140 9.67 -2.05 -4.27
C ILE A 140 10.43 -3.36 -4.08
N ASN A 141 10.44 -3.86 -2.85
CA ASN A 141 10.97 -5.18 -2.50
C ASN A 141 9.84 -6.19 -2.38
N VAL A 142 10.07 -7.41 -2.89
CA VAL A 142 9.20 -8.56 -2.60
C VAL A 142 9.67 -9.18 -1.28
N MET A 143 8.74 -9.37 -0.36
CA MET A 143 9.03 -9.82 1.00
C MET A 143 8.18 -11.03 1.37
N LYS A 144 8.61 -11.74 2.40
CA LYS A 144 7.93 -12.88 3.01
C LYS A 144 7.71 -12.63 4.49
N ILE A 145 6.54 -13.05 4.97
CA ILE A 145 6.18 -13.04 6.37
C ILE A 145 6.38 -14.44 6.94
N HIS A 146 7.18 -14.55 7.99
CA HIS A 146 7.37 -15.79 8.75
C HIS A 146 7.06 -15.55 10.23
N GLY A 147 5.82 -15.85 10.64
CA GLY A 147 5.31 -15.39 11.94
C GLY A 147 5.20 -13.86 11.92
N GLU A 148 5.87 -13.20 12.85
CA GLU A 148 5.94 -11.73 12.92
C GLU A 148 7.10 -11.17 12.08
N LYS A 149 7.97 -12.01 11.50
CA LYS A 149 9.17 -11.53 10.80
C LYS A 149 8.92 -11.21 9.35
N LEU A 150 9.42 -10.07 8.91
CA LEU A 150 9.48 -9.71 7.50
C LEU A 150 10.88 -10.01 6.94
N GLU A 151 10.96 -10.84 5.89
CA GLU A 151 12.21 -11.31 5.28
C GLU A 151 12.24 -11.00 3.78
N TYR A 152 13.44 -10.74 3.24
CA TYR A 152 13.59 -10.54 1.80
C TYR A 152 13.34 -11.84 1.03
N GLN A 153 12.54 -11.74 -0.02
CA GLN A 153 12.52 -12.76 -1.05
C GLN A 153 13.80 -12.65 -1.88
N LEU A 154 14.52 -13.76 -2.03
CA LEU A 154 15.76 -13.82 -2.81
C LEU A 154 15.50 -14.38 -4.21
N ASN A 155 16.08 -13.75 -5.22
CA ASN A 155 16.06 -14.24 -6.60
C ASN A 155 17.05 -15.40 -6.81
N ALA A 156 17.10 -15.94 -8.03
CA ALA A 156 17.99 -17.06 -8.40
C ALA A 156 19.50 -16.77 -8.20
N ALA A 157 19.90 -15.49 -8.13
CA ALA A 157 21.26 -15.06 -7.86
C ALA A 157 21.54 -14.83 -6.36
N GLY A 158 20.58 -15.14 -5.48
CA GLY A 158 20.68 -14.95 -4.03
C GLY A 158 20.58 -13.49 -3.57
N LYS A 159 20.08 -12.59 -4.43
CA LYS A 159 19.90 -11.17 -4.10
C LYS A 159 18.44 -10.85 -3.79
N PRO A 160 18.15 -9.85 -2.94
CA PRO A 160 16.79 -9.36 -2.74
C PRO A 160 16.10 -9.04 -4.07
N GLU A 161 14.90 -9.56 -4.23
CA GLU A 161 14.04 -9.25 -5.37
C GLU A 161 13.46 -7.84 -5.20
N ALA A 162 13.72 -6.98 -6.18
CA ALA A 162 13.33 -5.58 -6.12
C ALA A 162 13.06 -4.99 -7.50
N TYR A 163 12.14 -4.03 -7.57
CA TYR A 163 11.72 -3.34 -8.80
C TYR A 163 11.74 -1.82 -8.63
N CYS A 164 12.22 -1.12 -9.65
CA CYS A 164 12.30 0.34 -9.74
C CYS A 164 12.56 0.71 -11.21
N GLY A 165 11.81 1.66 -11.77
CA GLY A 165 12.05 2.22 -13.10
C GLY A 165 11.64 1.33 -14.28
N LYS A 166 10.88 1.94 -15.19
CA LYS A 166 10.36 1.44 -16.49
C LYS A 166 9.17 0.48 -16.42
N LEU A 167 8.03 1.11 -16.71
CA LEU A 167 6.71 0.58 -17.08
C LEU A 167 6.77 -0.75 -17.83
N ASP A 168 7.61 -0.87 -18.87
CA ASP A 168 7.69 -2.07 -19.71
C ASP A 168 8.11 -3.34 -18.93
N LEU A 169 8.90 -3.23 -17.86
CA LEU A 169 9.31 -4.35 -16.99
C LEU A 169 8.27 -4.64 -15.88
N LEU A 170 7.43 -3.67 -15.55
CA LEU A 170 6.39 -3.73 -14.51
C LEU A 170 5.04 -4.18 -15.08
N GLU A 171 4.71 -3.80 -16.32
CA GLU A 171 3.62 -4.37 -17.12
C GLU A 171 3.89 -5.84 -17.45
N GLN A 172 5.16 -6.23 -17.65
CA GLN A 172 5.62 -7.63 -17.72
C GLN A 172 5.40 -8.42 -16.40
N ALA A 173 5.16 -7.75 -15.28
CA ALA A 173 4.90 -8.34 -13.97
C ALA A 173 3.41 -8.30 -13.55
N GLY A 174 2.54 -7.64 -14.33
CA GLY A 174 1.13 -7.44 -14.03
C GLY A 174 0.21 -8.66 -14.25
N ASP A 175 0.72 -9.71 -14.88
CA ASP A 175 -0.09 -10.81 -15.44
C ASP A 175 -0.39 -11.98 -14.49
N THR A 176 -0.19 -11.84 -13.18
CA THR A 176 0.05 -13.04 -12.34
C THR A 176 -0.87 -13.25 -11.13
N ILE A 177 -1.93 -12.45 -10.99
CA ILE A 177 -2.69 -12.43 -9.72
C ILE A 177 -4.22 -12.36 -9.94
N TRP A 178 -4.75 -12.66 -11.15
CA TRP A 178 -6.19 -12.58 -11.44
C TRP A 178 -6.97 -13.90 -11.37
N GLY A 179 -8.09 -13.83 -10.65
CA GLY A 179 -9.20 -14.78 -10.62
C GLY A 179 -10.14 -14.50 -9.44
N GLY A 180 -11.15 -13.64 -9.64
CA GLY A 180 -12.42 -13.79 -8.91
C GLY A 180 -13.21 -14.94 -9.54
N PRO A 181 -14.10 -15.64 -8.81
CA PRO A 181 -14.70 -16.90 -9.26
C PRO A 181 -15.49 -16.84 -10.58
N ASP A 182 -15.81 -15.66 -11.10
CA ASP A 182 -16.71 -15.49 -12.26
C ASP A 182 -16.16 -14.59 -13.40
N GLU A 183 -14.89 -14.15 -13.37
CA GLU A 183 -14.37 -13.22 -14.40
C GLU A 183 -13.41 -13.89 -15.39
N VAL A 184 -13.88 -14.07 -16.64
CA VAL A 184 -13.10 -14.58 -17.77
C VAL A 184 -12.38 -13.42 -18.45
N VAL A 185 -11.06 -13.34 -18.29
CA VAL A 185 -10.20 -12.47 -19.11
C VAL A 185 -9.52 -13.34 -20.18
N ALA A 186 -9.64 -12.91 -21.44
CA ALA A 186 -9.27 -13.70 -22.61
C ALA A 186 -7.76 -14.01 -22.72
N GLU A 187 -7.46 -15.13 -23.38
CA GLU A 187 -6.16 -15.82 -23.47
C GLU A 187 -5.01 -14.96 -24.02
N ILE A 188 -4.18 -14.44 -23.13
CA ILE A 188 -2.77 -14.10 -23.43
C ILE A 188 -1.94 -15.32 -23.02
N ASN A 189 -1.00 -15.76 -23.86
CA ASN A 189 -0.25 -17.00 -23.65
C ASN A 189 0.78 -16.85 -22.50
N LEU A 190 0.38 -17.30 -21.31
CA LEU A 190 0.93 -17.01 -19.98
C LEU A 190 2.31 -17.62 -19.66
N GLU A 191 2.79 -18.60 -20.42
CA GLU A 191 4.06 -19.30 -20.10
C GLU A 191 5.31 -18.47 -20.40
N ARG A 192 5.18 -17.38 -21.16
CA ARG A 192 6.32 -16.59 -21.66
C ARG A 192 6.80 -15.50 -20.69
N LEU A 193 6.16 -15.39 -19.52
CA LEU A 193 6.22 -14.24 -18.60
C LEU A 193 7.10 -14.43 -17.36
N GLY A 194 7.76 -15.58 -17.18
CA GLY A 194 8.80 -15.78 -16.14
C GLY A 194 8.36 -15.68 -14.67
N PHE A 195 7.14 -15.23 -14.40
CA PHE A 195 6.53 -15.15 -13.09
C PHE A 195 5.68 -16.40 -12.85
N LYS A 196 5.88 -17.05 -11.69
CA LYS A 196 5.12 -18.26 -11.33
C LYS A 196 3.88 -17.84 -10.52
N PRO A 197 2.66 -18.08 -11.03
CA PRO A 197 1.44 -17.63 -10.39
C PRO A 197 1.24 -18.25 -9.00
N THR A 198 0.62 -17.47 -8.13
CA THR A 198 0.10 -17.82 -6.81
C THR A 198 -1.15 -18.69 -6.90
N HIS A 199 -1.12 -19.75 -7.72
CA HIS A 199 -2.04 -20.88 -7.55
C HIS A 199 -1.62 -21.78 -6.38
N GLN A 200 -0.64 -21.33 -5.59
CA GLN A 200 -0.20 -21.91 -4.33
C GLN A 200 -0.46 -20.91 -3.22
N ASP A 201 -0.85 -21.39 -2.06
CA ASP A 201 -1.15 -20.64 -0.84
C ASP A 201 0.03 -19.72 -0.42
N MET A 202 0.10 -18.48 -0.93
CA MET A 202 1.14 -17.49 -0.58
C MET A 202 0.56 -16.32 0.24
N GLN A 203 -0.27 -16.62 1.24
CA GLN A 203 -0.75 -15.66 2.25
C GLN A 203 0.36 -14.95 3.03
N HIS A 204 1.63 -15.26 2.76
CA HIS A 204 2.79 -14.73 3.45
C HIS A 204 3.60 -13.77 2.58
N ILE A 205 3.28 -13.54 1.31
CA ILE A 205 4.05 -12.60 0.47
C ILE A 205 3.43 -11.21 0.54
N VAL A 206 4.28 -10.21 0.74
CA VAL A 206 3.90 -8.80 0.76
C VAL A 206 4.91 -7.95 -0.03
N LEU A 207 4.49 -6.75 -0.41
CA LEU A 207 5.34 -5.76 -1.04
C LEU A 207 5.77 -4.72 -0.02
N ALA A 208 7.03 -4.32 -0.04
CA ALA A 208 7.54 -3.22 0.76
C ALA A 208 8.15 -2.14 -0.15
N ALA A 209 7.59 -0.93 -0.12
CA ALA A 209 8.08 0.20 -0.91
C ALA A 209 8.82 1.22 -0.04
N ARG A 210 9.91 1.77 -0.59
CA ARG A 210 10.72 2.82 0.02
C ARG A 210 11.11 3.85 -1.04
N LEU A 211 11.34 5.09 -0.61
CA LEU A 211 11.92 6.11 -1.50
C LEU A 211 13.34 5.71 -1.89
N ASN A 212 13.64 5.73 -3.18
CA ASN A 212 14.96 5.38 -3.72
C ASN A 212 15.92 6.57 -3.60
N THR A 213 16.81 6.51 -2.62
CA THR A 213 17.80 7.58 -2.34
C THR A 213 18.99 7.57 -3.30
N ASN A 214 19.06 6.64 -4.25
CA ASN A 214 20.12 6.56 -5.27
C ASN A 214 19.76 7.30 -6.58
N SER A 215 18.77 8.20 -6.52
CA SER A 215 18.25 8.96 -7.67
C SER A 215 19.02 10.27 -7.90
#